data_AF-A0A7X0TZ14-F1
#
_entry.id   AF-A0A7X0TZ14-F1
#
_cell.length_a   1.000
_cell.length_b   1.000
_cell.length_c   1.000
_cell.angle_alpha   90.00
_cell.angle_beta   90.00
_cell.angle_gamma   90.00
#
_symmetry.space_group_name_H-M   'P 1'
#
loop_
_entity.id
_entity.type
_entity.pdbx_description
1 polymer ?
#
loop_
_entity_poly.entity_id
_entity_poly.type
_entity_poly.pdbx_seq_one_letter_code
_entity_poly.pdbx_strand_id
1 'polypeptide(L)'
;MAGPGTVCGEAEAANGSLAAVAVRRGRADCAEAVRVLRAYYRPGTPKQGSAGVATVAGWECVSNTAAESMRTGRLTSCRKGGTTIVADVIP
;
A
#
# COMPACT_ATOMS: atom_id res chain seq x y z
N MET A 1 16.70 -5.64 4.55
CA MET A 1 15.84 -4.61 3.94
C MET A 1 15.56 -4.95 2.49
N ALA A 2 14.31 -4.88 2.08
CA ALA A 2 13.84 -5.14 0.73
C ALA A 2 14.07 -3.93 -0.19
N GLY A 3 14.42 -4.20 -1.45
CA GLY A 3 14.63 -3.19 -2.49
C GLY A 3 13.48 -3.15 -3.51
N PRO A 4 13.55 -2.25 -4.50
CA PRO A 4 12.52 -2.12 -5.52
C PRO A 4 12.22 -3.46 -6.22
N GLY A 5 10.94 -3.78 -6.39
CA GLY A 5 10.46 -5.03 -6.98
C GLY A 5 10.35 -6.21 -6.02
N THR A 6 10.82 -6.07 -4.77
CA THR A 6 10.69 -7.14 -3.78
C THR A 6 9.25 -7.21 -3.26
N VAL A 7 8.62 -8.37 -3.42
CA VAL A 7 7.33 -8.70 -2.79
C VAL A 7 7.60 -9.17 -1.36
N CYS A 8 6.97 -8.50 -0.39
CA CYS A 8 7.19 -8.70 1.03
C CYS A 8 6.10 -9.53 1.71
N GLY A 9 4.98 -9.79 1.02
CA GLY A 9 3.85 -10.55 1.53
C GLY A 9 2.54 -9.98 1.01
N GLU A 10 1.46 -10.19 1.76
CA GLU A 10 0.11 -9.86 1.32
C GLU A 10 -0.68 -9.10 2.39
N ALA A 11 -1.63 -8.30 1.92
CA ALA A 11 -2.62 -7.61 2.73
C ALA A 11 -4.00 -7.73 2.08
N GLU A 12 -5.03 -7.92 2.90
CA GLU A 12 -6.41 -7.82 2.45
C GLU A 12 -6.77 -6.34 2.27
N ALA A 13 -7.16 -5.97 1.05
CA ALA A 13 -7.58 -4.63 0.70
C ALA A 13 -9.01 -4.35 1.18
N ALA A 14 -9.43 -3.08 1.15
CA ALA A 14 -10.74 -2.66 1.65
C ALA A 14 -11.93 -3.27 0.88
N ASN A 15 -11.69 -3.80 -0.32
CA ASN A 15 -12.68 -4.52 -1.14
C ASN A 15 -12.68 -6.04 -0.90
N GLY A 16 -11.92 -6.54 0.09
CA GLY A 16 -11.77 -7.96 0.40
C GLY A 16 -10.78 -8.72 -0.50
N SER A 17 -10.16 -8.07 -1.48
CA SER A 17 -9.16 -8.71 -2.34
C SER A 17 -7.82 -8.85 -1.64
N LEU A 18 -7.12 -9.96 -1.87
CA LEU A 18 -5.71 -10.08 -1.50
C LEU A 18 -4.85 -9.27 -2.45
N ALA A 19 -3.96 -8.45 -1.88
CA ALA A 19 -3.01 -7.63 -2.62
C ALA A 19 -1.57 -7.94 -2.19
N ALA A 20 -0.70 -8.09 -3.17
CA ALA A 20 0.73 -8.24 -2.98
C ALA A 20 1.33 -6.91 -2.50
N VAL A 21 2.00 -6.96 -1.35
CA VAL A 21 2.74 -5.85 -0.77
C VAL A 21 4.15 -5.86 -1.34
N ALA A 22 4.54 -4.80 -2.05
CA ALA A 22 5.86 -4.71 -2.64
C ALA A 22 6.55 -3.37 -2.38
N VAL A 23 7.87 -3.37 -2.37
CA VAL A 23 8.67 -2.13 -2.38
C VAL A 23 8.76 -1.64 -3.83
N ARG A 24 8.26 -0.45 -4.12
CA ARG A 24 8.30 0.15 -5.47
C ARG A 24 9.52 1.05 -5.66
N ARG A 25 9.92 1.78 -4.62
CA ARG A 25 11.06 2.72 -4.64
C ARG A 25 11.75 2.74 -3.28
N GLY A 26 13.07 2.95 -3.28
CA GLY A 26 13.85 3.02 -2.05
C GLY A 26 14.03 1.66 -1.40
N ARG A 27 14.16 1.64 -0.07
CA ARG A 27 14.29 0.40 0.71
C ARG A 27 13.36 0.45 1.92
N ALA A 28 12.71 -0.66 2.21
CA ALA A 28 11.85 -0.82 3.38
C ALA A 28 12.14 -2.15 4.08
N ASP A 29 11.80 -2.23 5.36
CA ASP A 29 11.67 -3.53 6.01
C ASP A 29 10.36 -4.21 5.57
N CYS A 30 10.39 -5.50 5.23
CA CYS A 30 9.19 -6.18 4.74
C CYS A 30 8.10 -6.29 5.80
N ALA A 31 8.48 -6.50 7.07
CA ALA A 31 7.52 -6.55 8.16
C ALA A 31 6.92 -5.17 8.43
N GLU A 32 7.68 -4.08 8.26
CA GLU A 32 7.13 -2.72 8.26
C GLU A 32 6.15 -2.51 7.10
N ALA A 33 6.55 -2.84 5.86
CA ALA A 33 5.73 -2.62 4.67
C ALA A 33 4.36 -3.30 4.76
N VAL A 34 4.34 -4.59 5.15
CA VAL A 34 3.11 -5.35 5.34
C VAL A 34 2.27 -4.76 6.48
N ARG A 35 2.89 -4.38 7.60
CA ARG A 35 2.20 -3.78 8.75
C ARG A 35 1.53 -2.46 8.39
N VAL A 36 2.21 -1.61 7.60
CA VAL A 36 1.68 -0.33 7.14
C VAL A 36 0.45 -0.52 6.26
N LEU A 37 0.52 -1.39 5.24
CA LEU A 37 -0.63 -1.61 4.36
C LEU A 37 -1.80 -2.30 5.07
N ARG A 38 -1.54 -3.27 5.95
CA ARG A 38 -2.61 -3.86 6.79
C ARG A 38 -3.24 -2.83 7.71
N ALA A 39 -2.46 -1.91 8.28
CA ALA A 39 -2.99 -0.81 9.08
C ALA A 39 -3.76 0.20 8.23
N TYR A 40 -3.36 0.46 6.98
CA TYR A 40 -4.12 1.31 6.08
C TYR A 40 -5.49 0.71 5.67
N TYR A 41 -5.56 -0.61 5.47
CA TYR A 41 -6.80 -1.29 5.11
C TYR A 41 -7.70 -1.64 6.29
N ARG A 42 -7.20 -1.55 7.53
CA ARG A 42 -8.00 -1.82 8.73
C ARG A 42 -9.29 -0.96 8.76
N PRO A 43 -10.45 -1.57 9.03
CA PRO A 43 -11.67 -0.84 9.32
C PRO A 43 -11.43 0.14 10.49
N GLY A 44 -11.81 1.40 10.32
CA GLY A 44 -11.61 2.45 11.34
C GLY A 44 -10.34 3.28 11.18
N THR A 45 -9.45 2.99 10.23
CA THR A 45 -8.35 3.91 9.90
C THR A 45 -8.91 5.21 9.32
N PRO A 46 -8.69 6.37 9.97
CA PRO A 46 -9.25 7.63 9.53
C PRO A 46 -8.62 8.04 8.21
N LYS A 47 -9.45 8.13 7.17
CA LYS A 47 -9.07 8.47 5.80
C LYS A 47 -9.71 9.80 5.43
N GLN A 48 -8.94 10.64 4.75
CA GLN A 48 -9.33 11.99 4.35
C GLN A 48 -9.59 12.06 2.84
N GLY A 49 -10.65 12.77 2.48
CA GLY A 49 -11.04 13.01 1.08
C GLY A 49 -11.49 11.74 0.34
N SER A 50 -11.88 11.93 -0.91
CA SER A 50 -12.35 10.85 -1.80
C SER A 50 -11.24 9.87 -2.21
N ALA A 51 -9.96 10.29 -2.15
CA ALA A 51 -8.80 9.44 -2.41
C ALA A 51 -8.41 8.56 -1.20
N GLY A 52 -9.08 8.73 -0.06
CA GLY A 52 -8.85 7.94 1.14
C GLY A 52 -7.45 8.11 1.75
N VAL A 53 -6.93 9.34 1.78
CA VAL A 53 -5.57 9.61 2.27
C VAL A 53 -5.48 9.37 3.78
N ALA A 54 -4.52 8.59 4.25
CA ALA A 54 -4.27 8.40 5.67
C ALA A 54 -2.77 8.35 5.98
N THR A 55 -2.39 8.82 7.17
CA THR A 55 -1.03 8.66 7.68
C THR A 55 -0.97 7.49 8.66
N VAL A 56 -0.14 6.50 8.36
CA VAL A 56 -0.03 5.24 9.10
C VAL A 56 1.43 4.98 9.45
N ALA A 57 1.79 4.99 10.73
CA ALA A 57 3.19 4.81 11.18
C ALA A 57 4.20 5.77 10.48
N GLY A 58 3.76 6.99 10.17
CA GLY A 58 4.54 8.00 9.45
C GLY A 58 4.61 7.79 7.93
N TRP A 59 3.85 6.85 7.38
CA TRP A 59 3.66 6.66 5.94
C TRP A 59 2.38 7.33 5.49
N GLU A 60 2.47 8.17 4.47
CA GLU A 60 1.29 8.72 3.82
C GLU A 60 0.80 7.72 2.77
N CYS A 61 -0.38 7.16 3.00
CA CYS A 61 -1.01 6.14 2.16
C CYS A 61 -2.23 6.71 1.45
N VAL A 62 -2.35 6.37 0.17
CA VAL A 62 -3.44 6.84 -0.70
C VAL A 62 -3.98 5.68 -1.51
N SER A 63 -5.31 5.59 -1.58
CA SER A 63 -5.99 4.64 -2.46
C SER A 63 -5.91 5.18 -3.87
N ASN A 64 -5.48 4.34 -4.81
CA ASN A 64 -5.52 4.70 -6.22
C ASN A 64 -6.98 4.76 -6.70
N THR A 65 -7.22 5.56 -7.74
CA THR A 65 -8.52 5.59 -8.39
C THR A 65 -8.82 4.23 -9.02
N ALA A 66 -10.10 3.90 -9.22
CA ALA A 66 -10.50 2.68 -9.91
C ALA A 66 -9.86 2.58 -11.31
N ALA A 67 -9.83 3.70 -12.06
CA ALA A 67 -9.24 3.76 -13.38
C ALA A 67 -7.73 3.50 -13.40
N GLU A 68 -6.99 3.89 -12.35
CA GLU A 68 -5.56 3.61 -12.24
C GLU A 68 -5.30 2.17 -11.79
N SER A 69 -6.13 1.67 -10.86
CA SER A 69 -6.09 0.29 -10.39
C SER A 69 -6.34 -0.69 -11.54
N MET A 70 -7.31 -0.40 -12.42
CA MET A 70 -7.58 -1.21 -13.62
C MET A 70 -6.43 -1.20 -14.62
N ARG A 71 -5.71 -0.08 -14.75
CA ARG A 71 -4.59 0.05 -15.69
C ARG A 71 -3.30 -0.60 -15.22
N THR A 72 -3.05 -0.56 -13.91
CA THR A 72 -1.73 -0.93 -13.34
C THR A 72 -1.78 -2.14 -12.41
N GLY A 73 -2.97 -2.57 -12.00
CA GLY A 73 -3.15 -3.51 -10.89
C GLY A 73 -2.90 -2.89 -9.51
N ARG A 74 -2.50 -1.61 -9.40
CA ARG A 74 -2.15 -1.01 -8.11
C ARG A 74 -3.34 -0.42 -7.38
N LEU A 75 -3.65 -0.98 -6.22
CA LEU A 75 -4.74 -0.52 -5.37
C LEU A 75 -4.35 0.66 -4.47
N THR A 76 -3.11 0.67 -3.97
CA THR A 76 -2.69 1.66 -2.96
C THR A 76 -1.20 1.91 -3.05
N SER A 77 -0.80 3.15 -2.76
CA SER A 77 0.59 3.55 -2.62
C SER A 77 0.80 4.21 -1.26
N CYS A 78 1.86 3.82 -0.55
CA CYS A 78 2.29 4.48 0.67
C CYS A 78 3.71 5.03 0.51
N ARG A 79 3.92 6.27 0.94
CA ARG A 79 5.22 6.98 0.85
C ARG A 79 5.72 7.43 2.22
N LYS A 80 7.04 7.34 2.41
CA LYS A 80 7.77 7.89 3.56
C LYS A 80 9.16 8.29 3.11
N GLY A 81 9.43 9.61 3.08
CA GLY A 81 10.65 10.17 2.50
C GLY A 81 10.85 9.71 1.06
N GLY A 82 12.00 9.10 0.75
CA GLY A 82 12.34 8.57 -0.57
C GLY A 82 11.85 7.14 -0.85
N THR A 83 11.13 6.50 0.08
CA THR A 83 10.67 5.11 -0.05
C THR A 83 9.19 5.05 -0.39
N THR A 84 8.83 4.13 -1.29
CA THR A 84 7.45 3.86 -1.70
C THR A 84 7.18 2.36 -1.62
N ILE A 85 6.10 2.00 -0.92
CA ILE A 85 5.55 0.65 -0.91
C ILE A 85 4.17 0.68 -1.56
N VAL A 86 3.76 -0.43 -2.14
CA VAL A 86 2.53 -0.54 -2.93
C VAL A 86 1.79 -1.82 -2.57
N ALA A 87 0.47 -1.79 -2.78
CA ALA A 87 -0.39 -2.96 -2.79
C ALA A 87 -0.91 -3.15 -4.22
N ASP A 88 -0.50 -4.23 -4.87
CA ASP A 88 -0.89 -4.58 -6.23
C ASP A 88 -1.80 -5.82 -6.20
N VAL A 89 -2.84 -5.88 -7.02
CA VAL A 89 -3.74 -7.05 -7.15
C VAL A 89 -2.93 -8.27 -7.57
N ILE A 90 -3.17 -9.40 -6.91
CA ILE A 90 -2.62 -10.69 -7.33
C ILE A 90 -3.46 -11.18 -8.53
N PRO A 91 -2.86 -11.41 -9.70
CA PRO A 91 -3.59 -11.92 -10.88
C PRO A 91 -4.11 -13.34 -10.69
#